data_AF-A0A842KG79-F1
#
_entry.id   AF-A0A842KG79-F1
#
_cell.length_a   1.000
_cell.length_b   1.000
_cell.length_c   1.000
_cell.angle_alpha   90.00
_cell.angle_beta   90.00
_cell.angle_gamma   90.00
#
_symmetry.space_group_name_H-M   'P 1'
#
loop_
_entity.id
_entity.type
_entity.pdbx_description
1 polymer ?
#
loop_
_entity_poly.entity_id
_entity_poly.type
_entity_poly.pdbx_seq_one_letter_code
_entity_poly.pdbx_strand_id
1 'polypeptide(L)'
;MKKIKPARNTLILFLGIILIIFVILVAPSIYKSYKEILNPNPDSDGDGIPDKNDAFPHDPKEWKDSDGDGIGDNADSDDDNDGVLDVFDYLPYDDAKIKVEISKIRIKDYPLIGDKAEIFLKIFINNKEYRFPEKGYTTFDIDKDTYVEWNVTQDVDDSIGYHQVRIEMYYKTIIGTDKKIDINPKREEDIINISYYIGNKVGYQYPEGKDYACFDGSDDGLKERDAMICFRIITVS
;
A
#
# COMPACT_ATOMS: atom_id res chain seq x y z
N MET A 1 5.27 -82.71 44.31
CA MET A 1 5.20 -82.17 42.94
C MET A 1 4.74 -80.71 42.99
N LYS A 2 5.63 -79.73 42.76
CA LYS A 2 5.25 -78.32 42.59
C LYS A 2 4.75 -78.14 41.15
N LYS A 3 3.46 -77.83 40.96
CA LYS A 3 2.92 -77.44 39.65
C LYS A 3 3.56 -76.10 39.25
N ILE A 4 4.40 -76.11 38.23
CA ILE A 4 4.93 -74.89 37.60
C ILE A 4 3.75 -74.28 36.82
N LYS A 5 3.19 -73.17 37.31
CA LYS A 5 2.18 -72.39 36.57
C LYS A 5 2.85 -71.87 35.28
N PRO A 6 2.27 -72.09 34.09
CA PRO A 6 2.85 -71.54 32.87
C PRO A 6 2.85 -70.01 32.96
N ALA A 7 3.98 -69.46 32.56
CA ALA A 7 4.34 -68.06 32.68
C ALA A 7 3.40 -67.17 31.86
N ARG A 8 2.30 -66.72 32.48
CA ARG A 8 1.43 -65.67 31.94
C ARG A 8 2.23 -64.42 31.54
N ASN A 9 3.35 -64.18 32.23
CA ASN A 9 4.24 -63.04 31.99
C ASN A 9 5.10 -63.19 30.72
N THR A 10 5.52 -64.39 30.32
CA THR A 10 6.34 -64.55 29.09
C THR A 10 5.51 -64.44 27.83
N LEU A 11 4.25 -64.89 27.85
CA LEU A 11 3.32 -64.71 26.73
C LEU A 11 2.97 -63.22 26.53
N ILE A 12 2.74 -62.48 27.62
CA ILE A 12 2.51 -61.03 27.57
C ILE A 12 3.76 -60.32 27.05
N LEU A 13 4.96 -60.72 27.48
CA LEU A 13 6.21 -60.15 26.99
C LEU A 13 6.40 -60.41 25.48
N PHE A 14 6.13 -61.63 25.03
CA PHE A 14 6.23 -62.03 23.63
C PHE A 14 5.23 -61.28 22.74
N LEU A 15 3.97 -61.16 23.18
CA LEU A 15 2.95 -60.37 22.50
C LEU A 15 3.29 -58.88 22.48
N GLY A 16 3.89 -58.36 23.56
CA GLY A 16 4.40 -56.99 23.63
C GLY A 16 5.52 -56.73 22.63
N ILE A 17 6.48 -57.65 22.50
CA ILE A 17 7.56 -57.58 21.51
C ILE A 17 7.00 -57.61 20.08
N ILE A 18 6.04 -58.50 19.79
CA ILE A 18 5.37 -58.56 18.48
C ILE A 18 4.66 -57.24 18.16
N LEU A 19 3.93 -56.67 19.13
CA LEU A 19 3.26 -55.38 18.95
C LEU A 19 4.25 -54.25 18.68
N ILE A 20 5.37 -54.20 19.41
CA ILE A 20 6.43 -53.20 19.21
C ILE A 20 7.02 -53.35 17.81
N ILE A 21 7.34 -54.58 17.38
CA ILE A 21 7.85 -54.85 16.03
C ILE A 21 6.82 -54.44 14.97
N PHE A 22 5.54 -54.74 15.17
CA PHE A 22 4.47 -54.35 14.25
C PHE A 22 4.34 -52.83 14.17
N VAL A 23 4.38 -52.11 15.29
CA VAL A 23 4.36 -50.64 15.31
C VAL A 23 5.58 -50.08 14.58
N ILE A 24 6.79 -50.59 14.84
CA ILE A 24 8.01 -50.12 14.17
C ILE A 24 7.95 -50.35 12.64
N LEU A 25 7.38 -51.47 12.20
CA LEU A 25 7.33 -51.81 10.77
C LEU A 25 6.17 -51.13 10.03
N VAL A 26 5.03 -50.94 10.69
CA VAL A 26 3.78 -50.51 10.03
C VAL A 26 3.47 -49.03 10.28
N ALA A 27 3.77 -48.50 11.47
CA ALA A 27 3.48 -47.11 11.79
C ALA A 27 4.16 -46.09 10.86
N PRO A 28 5.41 -46.29 10.38
CA PRO A 28 6.01 -45.38 9.40
C PRO A 28 5.23 -45.31 8.08
N SER A 29 4.76 -46.45 7.56
CA SER A 29 3.93 -46.49 6.33
C SER A 29 2.55 -45.86 6.54
N ILE A 30 1.90 -46.15 7.68
CA ILE A 30 0.61 -45.53 8.02
C ILE A 30 0.78 -44.01 8.18
N TYR A 31 1.84 -43.58 8.86
CA TYR A 31 2.15 -42.16 9.07
C TYR A 31 2.43 -41.45 7.74
N LYS A 32 3.22 -42.05 6.85
CA LYS A 32 3.47 -41.53 5.50
C LYS A 32 2.17 -41.41 4.70
N SER A 33 1.36 -42.48 4.65
CA SER A 33 0.10 -42.49 3.90
C SER A 33 -0.92 -41.50 4.47
N TYR A 34 -1.00 -41.38 5.79
CA TYR A 34 -1.84 -40.37 6.45
C TYR A 34 -1.39 -38.95 6.11
N LYS A 35 -0.08 -38.68 6.09
CA LYS A 35 0.46 -37.36 5.72
C LYS A 35 0.15 -36.97 4.27
N GLU A 36 0.17 -37.93 3.34
CA GLU A 36 -0.18 -37.69 1.93
C GLU A 36 -1.68 -37.43 1.74
N ILE A 37 -2.55 -38.16 2.45
CA ILE A 37 -4.02 -37.97 2.38
C ILE A 37 -4.45 -36.69 3.10
N LEU A 38 -3.78 -36.33 4.19
CA LEU A 38 -4.04 -35.15 5.00
C LEU A 38 -2.99 -34.06 4.75
N ASN A 39 -2.65 -33.81 3.48
CA ASN A 39 -1.87 -32.62 3.15
C ASN A 39 -2.82 -31.41 3.07
N PRO A 40 -2.89 -30.54 4.09
CA PRO A 40 -3.80 -29.39 4.07
C PRO A 40 -3.37 -28.30 3.09
N ASN A 41 -2.13 -28.36 2.60
CA ASN A 41 -1.53 -27.45 1.64
C ASN A 41 -0.81 -28.31 0.59
N PRO A 42 -1.56 -28.97 -0.30
CA PRO A 42 -0.94 -29.64 -1.45
C PRO A 42 -0.13 -28.62 -2.26
N ASP A 43 0.96 -29.11 -2.82
CA ASP A 43 1.94 -28.41 -3.65
C ASP A 43 2.30 -29.46 -4.71
N SER A 44 1.61 -29.35 -5.84
CA SER A 44 1.46 -30.42 -6.83
C SER A 44 2.66 -30.52 -7.76
N ASP A 45 3.40 -29.44 -7.96
CA ASP A 45 4.62 -29.40 -8.77
C ASP A 45 5.91 -29.23 -7.96
N GLY A 46 5.80 -28.88 -6.67
CA GLY A 46 6.90 -28.90 -5.72
C GLY A 46 7.76 -27.64 -5.75
N ASP A 47 7.22 -26.51 -6.21
CA ASP A 47 7.91 -25.22 -6.25
C ASP A 47 7.94 -24.49 -4.88
N GLY A 48 7.14 -24.99 -3.93
CA GLY A 48 7.03 -24.47 -2.56
C GLY A 48 5.84 -23.54 -2.33
N ILE A 49 5.01 -23.28 -3.34
CA ILE A 49 3.75 -22.55 -3.25
C ILE A 49 2.59 -23.56 -3.20
N PRO A 50 1.72 -23.52 -2.18
CA PRO A 50 0.59 -24.44 -2.15
C PRO A 50 -0.40 -24.18 -3.30
N ASP A 51 -0.95 -25.25 -3.91
CA ASP A 51 -1.88 -25.21 -5.05
C ASP A 51 -3.01 -24.18 -4.94
N LYS A 52 -3.46 -23.88 -3.70
CA LYS A 52 -4.53 -22.91 -3.44
C LYS A 52 -4.12 -21.44 -3.57
N ASN A 53 -2.81 -21.18 -3.59
CA ASN A 53 -2.17 -19.87 -3.67
C ASN A 53 -1.28 -19.77 -4.93
N ASP A 54 -1.32 -20.79 -5.77
CA ASP A 54 -0.49 -20.96 -6.95
C ASP A 54 -1.38 -20.79 -8.19
N ALA A 55 -1.03 -19.84 -9.06
CA ALA A 55 -1.74 -19.63 -10.32
C ALA A 55 -1.52 -20.78 -11.33
N PHE A 56 -0.39 -21.50 -11.22
CA PHE A 56 0.01 -22.60 -12.09
C PHE A 56 0.40 -23.86 -11.30
N PRO A 57 -0.53 -24.55 -10.60
CA PRO A 57 -0.22 -25.67 -9.68
C PRO A 57 0.45 -26.92 -10.29
N HIS A 58 0.76 -26.91 -11.58
CA HIS A 58 1.34 -28.01 -12.31
C HIS A 58 2.58 -27.59 -13.11
N ASP A 59 3.05 -26.34 -12.97
CA ASP A 59 4.28 -25.84 -13.57
C ASP A 59 5.22 -25.31 -12.49
N PRO A 60 6.27 -26.08 -12.11
CA PRO A 60 7.14 -25.70 -11.00
C PRO A 60 8.03 -24.48 -11.27
N LYS A 61 7.84 -23.80 -12.40
CA LYS A 61 8.52 -22.56 -12.78
C LYS A 61 7.64 -21.33 -12.65
N GLU A 62 6.34 -21.48 -12.47
CA GLU A 62 5.38 -20.38 -12.43
C GLU A 62 4.47 -20.54 -11.23
N TRP A 63 4.23 -19.45 -10.50
CA TRP A 63 3.35 -19.49 -9.32
C TRP A 63 2.40 -18.30 -9.20
N LYS A 64 2.58 -17.29 -10.05
CA LYS A 64 1.82 -16.05 -10.08
C LYS A 64 1.51 -15.66 -11.52
N ASP A 65 0.40 -14.93 -11.64
CA ASP A 65 -0.20 -14.39 -12.85
C ASP A 65 -0.78 -13.02 -12.42
N SER A 66 0.05 -11.98 -12.44
CA SER A 66 -0.27 -10.68 -11.85
C SER A 66 -1.41 -9.96 -12.58
N ASP A 67 -1.45 -10.06 -13.91
CA ASP A 67 -2.48 -9.45 -14.76
C ASP A 67 -3.67 -10.39 -15.07
N GLY A 68 -3.51 -11.70 -14.85
CA GLY A 68 -4.55 -12.70 -15.05
C GLY A 68 -4.75 -13.12 -16.51
N ASP A 69 -3.76 -12.93 -17.39
CA ASP A 69 -3.84 -13.31 -18.80
C ASP A 69 -3.60 -14.81 -19.06
N GLY A 70 -3.08 -15.52 -18.05
CA GLY A 70 -2.79 -16.94 -18.08
C GLY A 70 -1.37 -17.31 -18.52
N ILE A 71 -0.46 -16.34 -18.64
CA ILE A 71 0.99 -16.50 -18.70
C ILE A 71 1.54 -16.21 -17.30
N GLY A 72 2.50 -17.02 -16.83
CA GLY A 72 3.07 -16.81 -15.50
C GLY A 72 4.11 -15.70 -15.49
N ASP A 73 4.22 -14.99 -14.37
CA ASP A 73 5.12 -13.84 -14.19
C ASP A 73 6.61 -14.13 -14.54
N ASN A 74 7.08 -15.39 -14.52
CA ASN A 74 8.47 -15.67 -14.91
C ASN A 74 8.66 -15.81 -16.42
N ALA A 75 7.57 -15.98 -17.17
CA ALA A 75 7.53 -16.13 -18.62
C ALA A 75 6.90 -14.93 -19.34
N ASP A 76 6.08 -14.15 -18.64
CA ASP A 76 5.62 -12.85 -19.12
C ASP A 76 6.78 -11.84 -19.12
N SER A 77 6.63 -10.79 -19.91
CA SER A 77 7.58 -9.68 -20.01
C SER A 77 6.95 -8.32 -19.67
N ASP A 78 5.67 -8.34 -19.30
CA ASP A 78 4.79 -7.23 -18.95
C ASP A 78 3.79 -7.76 -17.90
N ASP A 79 4.32 -8.07 -16.72
CA ASP A 79 3.69 -8.85 -15.64
C ASP A 79 2.35 -8.27 -15.13
N ASP A 80 2.09 -6.97 -15.33
CA ASP A 80 0.84 -6.29 -14.96
C ASP A 80 0.05 -5.70 -16.15
N ASN A 81 0.58 -5.83 -17.37
CA ASN A 81 -0.04 -5.48 -18.65
C ASN A 81 -0.47 -4.01 -18.76
N ASP A 82 0.29 -3.12 -18.12
CA ASP A 82 0.13 -1.68 -18.24
C ASP A 82 0.74 -1.14 -19.57
N GLY A 83 1.52 -1.98 -20.26
CA GLY A 83 2.17 -1.70 -21.53
C GLY A 83 3.65 -1.31 -21.42
N VAL A 84 4.24 -1.41 -20.23
CA VAL A 84 5.65 -1.19 -19.93
C VAL A 84 6.31 -2.53 -19.59
N LEU A 85 7.32 -2.92 -20.37
CA LEU A 85 8.04 -4.17 -20.10
C LEU A 85 8.72 -4.16 -18.72
N ASP A 86 8.74 -5.28 -18.00
CA ASP A 86 9.27 -5.40 -16.62
C ASP A 86 10.70 -4.86 -16.47
N VAL A 87 11.51 -4.95 -17.53
CA VAL A 87 12.90 -4.47 -17.54
C VAL A 87 13.02 -2.94 -17.49
N PHE A 88 11.93 -2.24 -17.80
CA PHE A 88 11.80 -0.80 -17.79
C PHE A 88 10.81 -0.30 -16.74
N ASP A 89 10.02 -1.20 -16.15
CA ASP A 89 9.06 -0.87 -15.12
C ASP A 89 9.69 -0.87 -13.71
N TYR A 90 9.33 0.13 -12.92
CA TYR A 90 9.68 0.24 -11.51
C TYR A 90 8.78 -0.59 -10.59
N LEU A 91 7.58 -0.98 -11.02
CA LEU A 91 6.59 -1.78 -10.30
C LEU A 91 6.04 -2.94 -11.15
N PRO A 92 6.89 -3.89 -11.62
CA PRO A 92 6.53 -4.89 -12.64
C PRO A 92 5.26 -5.71 -12.38
N TYR A 93 4.84 -5.85 -11.13
CA TYR A 93 3.70 -6.70 -10.76
C TYR A 93 2.41 -5.90 -10.51
N ASP A 94 2.43 -4.57 -10.65
CA ASP A 94 1.51 -3.64 -10.00
C ASP A 94 1.50 -2.24 -10.70
N ASP A 95 0.52 -1.99 -11.58
CA ASP A 95 0.34 -0.69 -12.28
C ASP A 95 0.32 0.50 -11.30
N ALA A 96 1.21 1.49 -11.53
CA ALA A 96 1.38 2.59 -10.60
C ALA A 96 0.27 3.64 -10.67
N LYS A 97 -0.35 3.87 -9.50
CA LYS A 97 -1.19 5.05 -9.27
C LYS A 97 -0.63 5.91 -8.14
N ILE A 98 -0.64 7.22 -8.33
CA ILE A 98 -0.37 8.19 -7.26
C ILE A 98 -1.68 8.63 -6.63
N LYS A 99 -1.80 8.45 -5.32
CA LYS A 99 -2.88 9.01 -4.52
C LYS A 99 -2.38 10.17 -3.67
N VAL A 100 -3.05 11.32 -3.78
CA VAL A 100 -2.84 12.50 -2.92
C VAL A 100 -4.07 12.67 -2.02
N GLU A 101 -3.86 12.72 -0.72
CA GLU A 101 -4.91 12.89 0.29
C GLU A 101 -4.63 14.11 1.15
N ILE A 102 -5.59 15.04 1.21
CA ILE A 102 -5.58 16.18 2.12
C ILE A 102 -6.46 15.84 3.31
N SER A 103 -5.92 15.93 4.52
CA SER A 103 -6.61 15.52 5.75
C SER A 103 -7.01 16.69 6.64
N LYS A 104 -6.27 17.80 6.57
CA LYS A 104 -6.50 18.95 7.45
C LYS A 104 -6.04 20.25 6.80
N ILE A 105 -6.83 21.30 6.99
CA ILE A 105 -6.52 22.66 6.56
C ILE A 105 -6.79 23.62 7.73
N ARG A 106 -5.92 24.62 7.92
CA ARG A 106 -6.16 25.78 8.76
C ARG A 106 -5.83 27.04 7.96
N ILE A 107 -6.78 27.95 7.85
CA ILE A 107 -6.58 29.26 7.21
C ILE A 107 -6.20 30.27 8.28
N LYS A 108 -5.15 31.07 8.08
CA LYS A 108 -4.82 32.17 8.99
C LYS A 108 -5.52 33.47 8.59
N ASP A 109 -5.75 34.34 9.58
CA ASP A 109 -6.65 35.51 9.51
C ASP A 109 -6.28 36.59 8.47
N TYR A 110 -5.02 36.71 8.09
CA TYR A 110 -4.58 37.82 7.25
C TYR A 110 -4.49 37.44 5.75
N PRO A 111 -5.05 38.21 4.79
CA PRO A 111 -5.67 39.54 4.84
C PRO A 111 -7.21 39.46 4.75
N LEU A 112 -7.82 38.42 5.29
CA LEU A 112 -9.24 38.15 5.10
C LEU A 112 -10.05 39.10 5.98
N ILE A 113 -11.16 39.60 5.44
CA ILE A 113 -12.13 40.38 6.21
C ILE A 113 -13.25 39.42 6.61
N GLY A 114 -13.37 39.14 7.90
CA GLY A 114 -14.37 38.24 8.45
C GLY A 114 -13.74 37.12 9.26
N ASP A 115 -14.57 36.19 9.73
CA ASP A 115 -14.17 35.01 10.48
C ASP A 115 -14.09 33.76 9.58
N LYS A 116 -14.31 33.93 8.27
CA LYS A 116 -14.45 32.84 7.29
C LYS A 116 -13.78 33.13 5.96
N ALA A 117 -13.34 32.05 5.32
CA ALA A 117 -12.69 32.06 4.01
C ALA A 117 -13.39 31.10 3.05
N GLU A 118 -13.67 31.53 1.80
CA GLU A 118 -14.09 30.61 0.73
C GLU A 118 -12.83 30.09 0.01
N ILE A 119 -12.55 28.79 0.15
CA ILE A 119 -11.32 28.15 -0.31
C ILE A 119 -11.60 27.11 -1.39
N PHE A 120 -10.68 27.01 -2.35
CA PHE A 120 -10.54 25.81 -3.17
C PHE A 120 -9.07 25.44 -3.31
N LEU A 121 -8.83 24.21 -3.76
CA LEU A 121 -7.51 23.64 -3.93
C LEU A 121 -7.39 23.08 -5.35
N LYS A 122 -6.18 23.17 -5.92
CA LYS A 122 -5.78 22.46 -7.14
C LYS A 122 -4.63 21.52 -6.83
N ILE A 123 -4.81 20.24 -7.12
CA ILE A 123 -3.72 19.25 -7.14
C ILE A 123 -3.37 18.98 -8.59
N PHE A 124 -2.08 18.94 -8.90
CA PHE A 124 -1.57 18.47 -10.16
C PHE A 124 -0.73 17.23 -9.91
N ILE A 125 -0.99 16.18 -10.68
CA ILE A 125 -0.11 15.02 -10.78
C ILE A 125 0.41 15.03 -12.22
N ASN A 126 1.73 15.20 -12.36
CA ASN A 126 2.41 15.61 -13.57
C ASN A 126 1.76 16.88 -14.16
N ASN A 127 1.05 16.76 -15.28
CA ASN A 127 0.40 17.89 -15.97
C ASN A 127 -1.13 17.91 -15.80
N LYS A 128 -1.73 16.91 -15.14
CA LYS A 128 -3.19 16.79 -15.01
C LYS A 128 -3.68 17.51 -13.76
N GLU A 129 -4.66 18.40 -13.93
CA GLU A 129 -5.24 19.20 -12.84
C GLU A 129 -6.47 18.51 -12.24
N TYR A 130 -6.55 18.56 -10.91
CA TYR A 130 -7.69 18.15 -10.09
C TYR A 130 -8.08 19.30 -9.16
N ARG A 131 -9.37 19.52 -8.96
CA ARG A 131 -9.89 20.64 -8.17
C ARG A 131 -10.77 20.16 -7.01
N PHE A 132 -10.59 20.75 -5.83
CA PHE A 132 -11.39 20.48 -4.64
C PHE A 132 -11.95 21.77 -4.03
N PRO A 133 -13.26 21.83 -3.72
CA PRO A 133 -14.29 20.94 -4.25
C PRO A 133 -14.33 20.98 -5.79
N GLU A 134 -14.92 19.97 -6.44
CA GLU A 134 -14.99 19.89 -7.91
C GLU A 134 -15.58 21.15 -8.54
N LYS A 135 -16.52 21.80 -7.84
CA LYS A 135 -17.14 23.06 -8.24
C LYS A 135 -17.24 24.02 -7.06
N GLY A 136 -16.97 25.30 -7.32
CA GLY A 136 -17.11 26.36 -6.33
C GLY A 136 -15.99 26.36 -5.30
N TYR A 137 -16.40 26.53 -4.03
CA TYR A 137 -15.55 26.76 -2.86
C TYR A 137 -16.12 26.02 -1.66
N THR A 138 -15.28 25.75 -0.67
CA THR A 138 -15.68 25.34 0.67
C THR A 138 -15.37 26.46 1.64
N THR A 139 -16.29 26.76 2.55
CA THR A 139 -16.10 27.79 3.57
C THR A 139 -15.38 27.22 4.78
N PHE A 140 -14.27 27.85 5.18
CA PHE A 140 -13.49 27.51 6.35
C PHE A 140 -13.60 28.62 7.39
N ASP A 141 -13.70 28.25 8.67
CA ASP A 141 -13.48 29.19 9.77
C ASP A 141 -11.99 29.52 9.82
N ILE A 142 -11.68 30.79 10.00
CA ILE A 142 -10.30 31.28 10.15
C ILE A 142 -9.73 30.86 11.52
N ASP A 143 -8.42 30.63 11.56
CA ASP A 143 -7.61 30.21 12.71
C ASP A 143 -8.05 28.91 13.38
N LYS A 144 -8.81 28.08 12.66
CA LYS A 144 -9.35 26.82 13.16
C LYS A 144 -8.94 25.65 12.28
N ASP A 145 -8.50 24.57 12.93
CA ASP A 145 -8.29 23.29 12.24
C ASP A 145 -9.62 22.75 11.70
N THR A 146 -9.65 22.51 10.40
CA THR A 146 -10.76 21.86 9.71
C THR A 146 -10.24 20.58 9.06
N TYR A 147 -10.91 19.47 9.34
CA TYR A 147 -10.59 18.18 8.75
C TYR A 147 -11.38 17.99 7.46
N VAL A 148 -10.71 17.50 6.43
CA VAL A 148 -11.29 17.25 5.10
C VAL A 148 -10.89 15.85 4.62
N GLU A 149 -11.66 15.29 3.70
CA GLU A 149 -11.39 13.98 3.07
C GLU A 149 -11.17 14.14 1.56
N TRP A 150 -10.45 15.18 1.17
CA TRP A 150 -10.19 15.45 -0.25
C TRP A 150 -9.06 14.57 -0.73
N ASN A 151 -9.33 13.81 -1.78
CA ASN A 151 -8.36 12.89 -2.34
C ASN A 151 -8.53 12.73 -3.84
N VAL A 152 -7.41 12.49 -4.49
CA VAL A 152 -7.33 12.12 -5.91
C VAL A 152 -6.41 10.92 -6.04
N THR A 153 -6.78 9.99 -6.91
CA THR A 153 -5.90 8.94 -7.41
C THR A 153 -5.72 9.15 -8.91
N GLN A 154 -4.49 9.03 -9.39
CA GLN A 154 -4.18 9.07 -10.81
C GLN A 154 -3.18 7.99 -11.17
N ASP A 155 -3.54 7.22 -12.18
CA ASP A 155 -2.65 6.46 -13.05
C ASP A 155 -1.41 7.24 -13.48
N VAL A 156 -0.24 6.63 -13.35
CA VAL A 156 1.02 7.23 -13.78
C VAL A 156 1.89 6.20 -14.48
N ASP A 157 2.61 6.66 -15.49
CA ASP A 157 3.62 5.88 -16.23
C ASP A 157 4.75 5.46 -15.30
N ASP A 158 4.77 4.19 -14.91
CA ASP A 158 5.76 3.60 -14.02
C ASP A 158 7.07 3.22 -14.67
N SER A 159 7.21 3.35 -16.00
CA SER A 159 8.53 3.45 -16.64
C SER A 159 9.33 4.67 -16.15
N ILE A 160 8.66 5.61 -15.49
CA ILE A 160 9.23 6.82 -14.92
C ILE A 160 9.15 6.77 -13.39
N GLY A 161 10.27 6.45 -12.74
CA GLY A 161 10.30 6.37 -11.28
C GLY A 161 9.91 7.67 -10.54
N TYR A 162 10.10 8.86 -11.13
CA TYR A 162 9.78 10.15 -10.49
C TYR A 162 8.67 10.94 -11.20
N HIS A 163 7.65 11.32 -10.45
CA HIS A 163 6.54 12.17 -10.89
C HIS A 163 6.47 13.49 -10.14
N GLN A 164 5.86 14.50 -10.76
CA GLN A 164 5.66 15.80 -10.12
C GLN A 164 4.28 15.86 -9.47
N VAL A 165 4.22 16.20 -8.19
CA VAL A 165 2.97 16.57 -7.50
C VAL A 165 3.05 18.03 -7.11
N ARG A 166 2.08 18.83 -7.58
CA ARG A 166 1.95 20.24 -7.21
C ARG A 166 0.62 20.48 -6.50
N ILE A 167 0.65 21.18 -5.37
CA ILE A 167 -0.53 21.59 -4.63
C ILE A 167 -0.59 23.11 -4.61
N GLU A 168 -1.72 23.67 -5.00
CA GLU A 168 -2.02 25.09 -4.93
C GLU A 168 -3.32 25.31 -4.16
N MET A 169 -3.34 26.29 -3.27
CA MET A 169 -4.55 26.67 -2.55
C MET A 169 -4.92 28.11 -2.87
N TYR A 170 -6.22 28.37 -2.94
CA TYR A 170 -6.77 29.67 -3.31
C TYR A 170 -7.91 30.07 -2.39
N TYR A 171 -8.02 31.37 -2.16
CA TYR A 171 -9.18 31.97 -1.51
C TYR A 171 -9.86 32.97 -2.43
N LYS A 172 -11.17 33.11 -2.26
CA LYS A 172 -11.95 34.13 -2.95
C LYS A 172 -11.91 35.44 -2.17
N THR A 173 -11.53 36.51 -2.83
CA THR A 173 -11.50 37.85 -2.23
C THR A 173 -12.91 38.45 -2.15
N ILE A 174 -13.05 39.51 -1.35
CA ILE A 174 -14.31 40.29 -1.21
C ILE A 174 -14.83 40.88 -2.53
N ILE A 175 -13.96 41.06 -3.53
CA ILE A 175 -14.33 41.56 -4.87
C ILE A 175 -14.54 40.42 -5.88
N GLY A 176 -14.57 39.17 -5.41
CA GLY A 176 -14.88 37.99 -6.23
C GLY A 176 -13.72 37.49 -7.10
N THR A 177 -12.49 37.89 -6.82
CA THR A 177 -11.29 37.36 -7.52
C THR A 177 -10.60 36.28 -6.70
N ASP A 178 -9.98 35.32 -7.38
CA ASP A 178 -9.23 34.24 -6.74
C ASP A 178 -7.77 34.67 -6.52
N LYS A 179 -7.26 34.44 -5.31
CA LYS A 179 -5.86 34.68 -4.96
C LYS A 179 -5.26 33.44 -4.32
N LYS A 180 -4.00 33.18 -4.63
CA LYS A 180 -3.22 32.11 -3.99
C LYS A 180 -2.99 32.45 -2.52
N ILE A 181 -2.96 31.41 -1.69
CA ILE A 181 -2.55 31.45 -0.28
C ILE A 181 -1.25 30.66 -0.14
N ASP A 182 -0.31 31.16 0.65
CA ASP A 182 0.97 30.48 0.86
C ASP A 182 0.74 29.24 1.72
N ILE A 183 1.11 28.09 1.19
CA ILE A 183 1.08 26.78 1.87
C ILE A 183 2.45 26.12 1.89
N ASN A 184 3.49 26.78 1.38
CA ASN A 184 4.84 26.24 1.28
C ASN A 184 5.68 26.77 2.46
N PRO A 185 6.38 25.91 3.19
CA PRO A 185 7.27 26.38 4.26
C PRO A 185 8.48 27.18 3.75
N LYS A 186 8.76 27.16 2.43
CA LYS A 186 9.85 27.91 1.80
C LYS A 186 9.36 29.28 1.32
N ARG A 187 10.15 30.32 1.59
CA ARG A 187 9.83 31.75 1.35
C ARG A 187 9.66 32.19 -0.11
N GLU A 188 10.03 31.36 -1.09
CA GLU A 188 10.16 31.79 -2.49
C GLU A 188 8.97 31.36 -3.36
N GLU A 189 8.04 30.55 -2.84
CA GLU A 189 6.94 29.96 -3.61
C GLU A 189 5.69 29.79 -2.74
N ASP A 190 4.51 30.19 -3.19
CA ASP A 190 3.24 29.96 -2.46
C ASP A 190 2.67 28.53 -2.66
N ILE A 191 3.37 27.71 -3.45
CA ILE A 191 2.89 26.41 -3.94
C ILE A 191 3.77 25.28 -3.41
N ILE A 192 3.18 24.11 -3.17
CA ILE A 192 3.96 22.93 -2.80
C ILE A 192 4.31 22.18 -4.09
N ASN A 193 5.60 22.04 -4.39
CA ASN A 193 6.12 21.21 -5.47
C ASN A 193 6.90 20.01 -4.90
N ILE A 194 6.51 18.80 -5.27
CA ILE A 194 7.09 17.55 -4.77
C ILE A 194 7.47 16.67 -5.96
N SER A 195 8.75 16.27 -6.01
CA SER A 195 9.22 15.20 -6.89
C SER A 195 9.03 13.87 -6.18
N TYR A 196 7.94 13.17 -6.47
CA TYR A 196 7.53 11.93 -5.82
C TYR A 196 8.12 10.71 -6.54
N TYR A 197 8.73 9.78 -5.80
CA TYR A 197 9.25 8.53 -6.36
C TYR A 197 8.30 7.36 -6.07
N ILE A 198 7.91 6.59 -7.09
CA ILE A 198 6.93 5.49 -6.92
C ILE A 198 7.55 4.20 -6.36
N GLY A 199 8.86 3.98 -6.55
CA GLY A 199 9.55 2.72 -6.25
C GLY A 199 10.01 2.50 -4.80
N ASN A 200 9.48 3.22 -3.81
CA ASN A 200 9.65 2.86 -2.40
C ASN A 200 8.27 2.60 -1.81
N LYS A 201 8.14 1.54 -0.99
CA LYS A 201 6.98 1.34 -0.10
C LYS A 201 6.64 2.67 0.59
N VAL A 202 5.58 3.31 0.08
CA VAL A 202 4.84 4.43 0.67
C VAL A 202 5.68 5.65 1.04
N GLY A 203 5.63 6.67 0.18
CA GLY A 203 5.67 8.07 0.62
C GLY A 203 7.04 8.69 0.73
N TYR A 204 7.10 9.99 0.47
CA TYR A 204 8.16 10.85 1.01
C TYR A 204 8.35 10.47 2.48
N GLN A 205 9.56 10.10 2.92
CA GLN A 205 9.86 9.74 4.30
C GLN A 205 9.21 10.76 5.25
N TYR A 206 8.05 10.39 5.79
CA TYR A 206 7.42 11.15 6.84
C TYR A 206 8.42 11.21 8.00
N PRO A 207 8.41 12.27 8.81
CA PRO A 207 9.09 12.21 10.09
C PRO A 207 8.69 10.91 10.79
N GLU A 208 9.66 10.14 11.28
CA GLU A 208 9.48 8.81 11.84
C GLU A 208 8.23 8.76 12.75
N GLY A 209 7.25 7.93 12.38
CA GLY A 209 5.98 7.78 13.12
C GLY A 209 4.82 8.72 12.75
N LYS A 210 4.85 9.39 11.58
CA LYS A 210 3.71 10.17 11.06
C LYS A 210 3.19 9.63 9.72
N ASP A 211 1.88 9.68 9.51
CA ASP A 211 1.23 9.27 8.25
C ASP A 211 1.01 10.44 7.27
N TYR A 212 1.30 11.67 7.70
CA TYR A 212 1.03 12.90 6.95
C TYR A 212 2.18 13.92 7.12
N ALA A 213 2.43 14.68 6.04
CA ALA A 213 3.21 15.90 6.08
C ALA A 213 2.27 17.07 6.36
N CYS A 214 2.61 17.93 7.32
CA CYS A 214 1.88 19.17 7.58
C CYS A 214 2.79 20.34 7.30
N PHE A 215 2.47 21.11 6.27
CA PHE A 215 3.17 22.32 5.91
C PHE A 215 2.33 23.49 6.39
N ASP A 216 2.95 24.34 7.19
CA ASP A 216 2.45 25.65 7.57
C ASP A 216 3.31 26.62 6.76
N GLY A 217 2.70 27.48 5.95
CA GLY A 217 3.37 28.41 5.02
C GLY A 217 4.54 29.20 5.62
N SER A 218 5.26 29.93 4.79
CA SER A 218 6.58 30.43 5.14
C SER A 218 6.56 31.53 6.21
N ASP A 219 7.32 31.36 7.30
CA ASP A 219 7.56 32.44 8.27
C ASP A 219 8.67 33.37 7.76
N ASP A 220 8.31 34.25 6.84
CA ASP A 220 9.22 35.17 6.15
C ASP A 220 9.41 36.52 6.89
N GLY A 221 8.73 36.72 8.02
CA GLY A 221 8.80 37.95 8.81
C GLY A 221 7.99 39.11 8.23
N LEU A 222 7.36 38.94 7.08
CA LEU A 222 6.16 39.70 6.70
C LEU A 222 5.00 38.94 7.34
N LYS A 223 4.12 39.62 8.09
CA LYS A 223 3.01 38.97 8.82
C LYS A 223 1.90 38.44 7.89
N GLU A 224 2.22 37.83 6.76
CA GLU A 224 1.32 37.73 5.62
C GLU A 224 1.19 36.30 5.06
N ARG A 225 0.09 35.64 5.45
CA ARG A 225 -0.74 34.71 4.64
C ARG A 225 -0.37 33.22 4.54
N ASP A 226 -0.01 32.60 5.65
CA ASP A 226 0.11 31.14 5.64
C ASP A 226 -1.26 30.46 5.82
N ALA A 227 -1.53 29.44 5.03
CA ALA A 227 -2.40 28.35 5.45
C ALA A 227 -1.52 27.16 5.86
N MET A 228 -2.01 26.42 6.85
CA MET A 228 -1.47 25.10 7.14
C MET A 228 -2.29 24.06 6.38
N ILE A 229 -1.61 23.14 5.71
CA ILE A 229 -2.19 21.99 5.03
C ILE A 229 -1.48 20.72 5.46
N CYS A 230 -2.26 19.70 5.84
CA CYS A 230 -1.76 18.36 6.08
C CYS A 230 -2.20 17.43 4.94
N PHE A 231 -1.24 16.71 4.38
CA PHE A 231 -1.45 15.82 3.24
C PHE A 231 -0.55 14.59 3.29
N ARG A 232 -0.92 13.58 2.52
CA ARG A 232 -0.08 12.41 2.24
C ARG A 232 -0.12 12.07 0.76
N ILE A 233 0.99 11.52 0.26
CA ILE A 233 1.15 11.09 -1.13
C ILE A 233 1.66 9.65 -1.09
N ILE A 234 0.92 8.74 -1.70
CA ILE A 234 1.21 7.31 -1.66
C ILE A 234 1.09 6.71 -3.07
N THR A 235 2.02 5.82 -3.42
CA THR A 235 1.84 4.87 -4.52
C THR A 235 0.78 3.86 -4.10
N VAL A 236 -0.17 3.59 -4.98
CA VAL A 236 -1.17 2.54 -4.84
C VAL A 236 -1.14 1.70 -6.12
N SER A 237 -1.31 0.39 -5.97
CA SER A 237 -1.59 -0.53 -7.06
C SER A 237 -3.07 -0.88 -7.11
#